data_AF-A0A1G2XEW0-F1
#
_entry.id   AF-A0A1G2XEW0-F1
#
_cell.length_a   1.000
_cell.length_b   1.000
_cell.length_c   1.000
_cell.angle_alpha   90.00
_cell.angle_beta   90.00
_cell.angle_gamma   90.00
#
_symmetry.space_group_name_H-M   'P 1'
#
loop_
_entity.id
_entity.type
_entity.pdbx_description
1 polymer ?
#
loop_
_entity_poly.entity_id
_entity_poly.type
_entity_poly.pdbx_seq_one_letter_code
_entity_poly.pdbx_strand_id
1 'polypeptide(L)' 'MDDLEKYIEKRKKKSPSFAKSFEVGYENFRMGFLLRQTREKLGMTQEEVAKKLRTKKSAISRIENHAED' A
#
# COMPACT_ATOMS: atom_id res chain seq x y z
N MET A 1 1.01 -20.73 10.06
CA MET A 1 0.20 -20.10 9.01
C MET A 1 -1.08 -19.63 9.67
N ASP A 2 -1.22 -18.31 9.74
CA ASP A 2 -2.33 -17.62 10.40
C ASP A 2 -3.67 -17.97 9.73
N ASP A 3 -4.79 -17.87 10.45
CA ASP A 3 -6.09 -18.25 9.89
C ASP A 3 -6.52 -17.35 8.73
N LEU A 4 -6.07 -16.09 8.74
CA LEU A 4 -6.23 -15.16 7.62
C LEU A 4 -5.46 -15.62 6.37
N GLU A 5 -4.20 -16.05 6.53
CA GLU A 5 -3.39 -16.55 5.41
C GLU A 5 -4.05 -17.77 4.76
N LYS A 6 -4.54 -18.71 5.58
CA LYS A 6 -5.27 -19.89 5.08
C LYS A 6 -6.54 -19.50 4.31
N TYR A 7 -7.27 -18.49 4.77
CA TYR A 7 -8.47 -18.01 4.10
C TYR A 7 -8.13 -17.39 2.73
N ILE A 8 -7.13 -16.50 2.69
CA ILE A 8 -6.68 -15.83 1.46
C ILE A 8 -6.27 -16.88 0.42
N GLU A 9 -5.45 -17.86 0.81
CA GLU A 9 -5.00 -18.93 -0.09
C GLU A 9 -6.17 -19.76 -0.63
N LYS A 10 -7.12 -20.13 0.23
CA LYS A 10 -8.33 -20.85 -0.21
C LYS A 10 -9.18 -19.99 -1.16
N ARG A 11 -9.27 -18.68 -0.93
CA ARG A 11 -10.09 -17.77 -1.74
C ARG A 11 -9.46 -17.52 -3.11
N LYS A 12 -8.13 -17.34 -3.19
CA LYS A 12 -7.37 -17.20 -4.44
C LYS A 12 -7.56 -18.42 -5.35
N LYS A 13 -7.48 -19.64 -4.79
CA LYS A 13 -7.71 -20.89 -5.53
C LYS A 13 -9.12 -21.02 -6.09
N LYS A 14 -10.12 -20.49 -5.39
CA LYS A 14 -11.54 -20.57 -5.80
C LYS A 14 -11.94 -19.51 -6.84
N SER A 15 -11.21 -18.40 -6.93
CA SER A 15 -11.61 -17.26 -7.76
C SER A 15 -10.39 -16.57 -8.37
N PRO A 16 -10.12 -16.79 -9.67
CA PRO A 16 -9.04 -16.10 -10.38
C PRO A 16 -9.19 -14.58 -10.39
N SER A 17 -10.44 -14.07 -10.44
CA SER A 17 -10.72 -12.63 -10.37
C SER A 17 -10.35 -12.05 -9.00
N PHE A 18 -10.70 -12.74 -7.91
CA PHE A 18 -10.25 -12.37 -6.57
C PHE A 18 -8.73 -12.43 -6.45
N ALA A 19 -8.09 -13.48 -6.98
CA ALA A 19 -6.64 -13.60 -6.92
C ALA A 19 -5.97 -12.39 -7.57
N LYS A 20 -6.38 -12.04 -8.79
CA LYS A 20 -5.83 -10.88 -9.51
C LYS A 20 -6.06 -9.56 -8.77
N SER A 21 -7.28 -9.30 -8.29
CA SER A 21 -7.56 -8.05 -7.58
C SER A 21 -6.88 -7.97 -6.22
N PHE A 22 -6.77 -9.09 -5.51
CA PHE A 22 -6.08 -9.17 -4.23
C PHE A 22 -4.59 -8.88 -4.37
N GLU A 23 -3.89 -9.49 -5.34
CA GLU A 23 -2.46 -9.25 -5.51
C GLU A 23 -2.17 -7.78 -5.83
N VAL A 24 -2.91 -7.19 -6.79
CA VAL A 24 -2.76 -5.77 -7.14
C VAL A 24 -3.05 -4.86 -5.94
N GLY A 25 -4.14 -5.13 -5.21
CA GLY A 25 -4.49 -4.37 -4.01
C GLY A 25 -3.44 -4.50 -2.91
N TYR A 26 -2.90 -5.71 -2.71
CA TYR A 26 -1.87 -5.99 -1.72
C TYR A 26 -0.54 -5.33 -2.04
N GLU A 27 -0.10 -5.36 -3.31
CA GLU A 27 1.10 -4.67 -3.76
C GLU A 27 0.99 -3.15 -3.56
N ASN A 28 -0.14 -2.57 -3.97
CA ASN A 28 -0.42 -1.16 -3.72
C ASN A 28 -0.37 -0.86 -2.22
N PHE A 29 -1.13 -1.62 -1.41
CA PHE A 29 -1.16 -1.50 0.05
C PHE A 29 0.24 -1.47 0.65
N ARG A 30 1.03 -2.49 0.32
CA ARG A 30 2.38 -2.69 0.83
C ARG A 30 3.30 -1.52 0.50
N MET A 31 3.23 -1.00 -0.73
CA MET A 31 4.05 0.15 -1.15
C MET A 31 3.72 1.41 -0.35
N GLY A 32 2.44 1.74 -0.18
CA GLY A 32 2.01 2.89 0.61
C GLY A 32 2.40 2.77 2.08
N PHE A 33 2.20 1.59 2.65
CA PHE A 33 2.61 1.27 4.01
C PHE A 33 4.11 1.42 4.22
N LEU A 34 4.94 0.86 3.33
CA LEU A 34 6.41 0.97 3.42
C LEU A 34 6.88 2.42 3.30
N LEU A 35 6.28 3.21 2.41
CA LEU A 35 6.60 4.64 2.27
C LEU A 35 6.32 5.38 3.57
N ARG A 36 5.13 5.19 4.14
CA ARG A 36 4.71 5.82 5.39
C ARG A 36 5.62 5.41 6.56
N GLN A 37 5.88 4.11 6.73
CA GLN A 37 6.75 3.60 7.78
C GLN A 37 8.16 4.20 7.69
N THR A 38 8.73 4.25 6.49
CA THR A 38 10.06 4.82 6.27
C THR A 38 10.08 6.32 6.58
N ARG A 39 9.07 7.04 6.09
CA ARG A 39 8.90 8.48 6.37
C ARG A 39 8.82 8.75 7.87
N GLU A 40 7.97 8.03 8.60
CA GLU A 40 7.79 8.17 10.04
C GLU A 40 9.07 7.80 10.82
N LYS A 41 9.76 6.73 10.41
CA LYS A 41 11.06 6.33 11.00
C LYS A 41 12.13 7.40 10.84
N LEU A 42 12.12 8.12 9.73
CA LEU A 42 13.04 9.23 9.46
C LEU A 42 12.56 10.57 10.07
N GLY A 43 11.43 10.60 10.77
CA GLY A 43 10.88 11.82 11.36
C GLY A 43 10.39 12.86 10.34
N MET A 44 10.07 12.41 9.13
CA MET A 44 9.73 13.29 8.01
C MET A 44 8.22 13.52 7.87
N THR A 45 7.84 14.69 7.40
CA THR A 45 6.49 15.03 6.95
C THR A 45 6.27 14.63 5.49
N GLN A 46 5.01 14.47 5.08
CA GLN A 46 4.67 14.19 3.68
C GLN A 46 5.13 15.31 2.74
N GLU A 47 5.14 16.56 3.22
CA GLU A 47 5.61 17.73 2.46
C GLU A 47 7.11 17.63 2.17
N GLU A 48 7.92 17.19 3.15
CA GLU A 48 9.37 17.02 2.95
C GLU A 48 9.70 15.89 1.99
N VAL A 49 8.96 14.78 2.06
CA VAL A 49 9.07 13.69 1.07
C VAL A 49 8.69 14.19 -0.31
N ALA A 50 7.58 14.93 -0.43
CA ALA A 50 7.12 15.49 -1.70
C ALA A 50 8.17 16.41 -2.34
N LYS A 51 8.80 17.30 -1.54
CA LYS A 51 9.88 18.17 -1.99
C LYS A 51 11.09 17.39 -2.51
N LYS A 52 11.53 16.34 -1.80
CA LYS A 52 12.65 15.49 -2.24
C LYS A 52 12.34 14.74 -3.55
N LEU A 53 11.10 14.28 -3.71
CA LEU A 53 10.64 13.54 -4.89
C LEU A 53 10.11 14.44 -6.01
N ARG A 54 10.20 15.77 -5.86
CA ARG A 54 9.69 16.77 -6.82
C ARG A 54 8.24 16.50 -7.24
N THR A 55 7.40 16.18 -6.25
CA THR A 55 5.97 15.92 -6.43
C THR A 55 5.14 16.77 -5.47
N LYS A 56 3.81 16.59 -5.48
CA LYS A 56 2.89 17.28 -4.57
C LYS A 56 2.67 16.46 -3.30
N LYS A 57 2.44 17.13 -2.17
CA LYS A 57 2.03 16.47 -0.92
C LYS A 57 0.82 15.55 -1.10
N SER A 58 -0.16 15.98 -1.92
CA SER A 58 -1.34 15.17 -2.23
C SER A 58 -0.99 13.84 -2.92
N ALA A 59 0.06 13.81 -3.75
CA ALA A 59 0.52 12.57 -4.38
C ALA A 59 1.12 11.62 -3.34
N ILE A 60 1.93 12.12 -2.40
CA ILE A 60 2.44 11.31 -1.28
C ILE A 60 1.30 10.80 -0.40
N SER A 61 0.33 11.66 -0.08
CA SER A 61 -0.84 11.28 0.72
C SER A 61 -1.66 10.18 0.05
N ARG A 62 -1.87 10.23 -1.27
CA ARG A 62 -2.59 9.18 -2.01
C ARG A 62 -1.85 7.85 -1.98
N ILE A 63 -0.54 7.87 -2.21
CA ILE A 63 0.30 6.66 -2.17
C ILE A 63 0.26 6.03 -0.78
N GLU A 64 0.42 6.82 0.28
CA GLU A 64 0.49 6.31 1.66
C GLU A 64 -0.83 5.75 2.20
N ASN A 65 -1.97 6.24 1.72
CA ASN A 65 -3.29 5.93 2.31
C ASN A 65 -4.24 5.17 1.38
N HIS A 66 -3.81 4.77 0.19
CA HIS A 66 -4.67 4.07 -0.78
C HIS A 66 -5.97 4.85 -1.04
N ALA A 67 -5.90 6.17 -1.05
CA ALA A 67 -7.02 6.99 -1.45
C ALA A 67 -7.17 6.81 -2.97
N GLU A 68 -7.94 5.79 -3.36
CA GLU A 68 -8.76 5.90 -4.56
C GLU A 68 -9.62 7.16 -4.33
N ASP A 69 -9.45 8.17 -5.19
CA ASP A 69 -10.18 9.44 -5.10
C ASP A 69 -11.71 9.21 -4.96
#